data_AF-A0AA96W657-F1
#
_entry.id   AF-A0AA96W657-F1
#
_cell.length_a   1.000
_cell.length_b   1.000
_cell.length_c   1.000
_cell.angle_alpha   90.00
_cell.angle_beta   90.00
_cell.angle_gamma   90.00
#
_symmetry.space_group_name_H-M   'P 1'
#
loop_
_entity.id
_entity.type
_entity.pdbx_description
1 polymer ?
#
loop_
_entity_poly.entity_id
_entity_poly.type
_entity_poly.pdbx_seq_one_letter_code
_entity_poly.pdbx_strand_id
1 'polypeptide(L)'
;MEPIIIVLIILVVLVFIALIKTIQVIPQASAAIVERFGRYTRTLNAGLNIVVPFIDSIRNRIDLREQVVPFPPQPVITQDNLVVNIDTVIYYQVTDARAATYEVASYIQAIEQLTVTTLRNIIGGMDLERTLTSREEINAALRGVLDEATGKWGIRVNRVELKAIEPPTSIQDSMEKQMRADRDKRAAILTAEGTRQAAILTAEGEKQSQILRAEGEAKAAALRAEGEAQAVRTVFEAIHAGDPDQKLLSYQYLQMLPKIAEGDANKLWIVPSEIGDALKGLSGAMGNFGNLGGGPTVPRPADGNNERREKPAID
;
A
#
# COMPACT_ATOMS: atom_id res chain seq x y z
N MET A 1 -53.72 -65.05 34.29
CA MET A 1 -52.62 -64.43 35.05
C MET A 1 -53.22 -63.89 36.34
N GLU A 2 -52.66 -64.24 37.49
CA GLU A 2 -53.18 -63.74 38.77
C GLU A 2 -53.03 -62.21 38.84
N PRO A 3 -54.02 -61.47 39.36
CA PRO A 3 -53.98 -60.00 39.44
C PRO A 3 -52.73 -59.48 40.16
N ILE A 4 -52.17 -60.27 41.08
CA ILE A 4 -50.92 -59.99 41.79
C ILE A 4 -49.72 -59.86 40.85
N ILE A 5 -49.62 -60.73 39.83
CA ILE A 5 -48.51 -60.72 38.87
C ILE A 5 -48.56 -59.44 38.02
N ILE A 6 -49.77 -59.00 37.64
CA ILE A 6 -49.96 -57.78 36.85
C ILE A 6 -49.52 -56.54 37.67
N VAL A 7 -49.91 -56.46 38.94
CA VAL A 7 -49.51 -55.35 39.84
C VAL A 7 -47.99 -55.31 40.04
N LEU A 8 -47.35 -56.48 40.21
CA LEU A 8 -45.89 -56.56 40.36
C LEU A 8 -45.17 -56.06 39.10
N ILE A 9 -45.63 -56.46 37.91
CA ILE A 9 -45.05 -56.01 36.63
C ILE A 9 -45.18 -54.48 36.50
N ILE A 10 -46.34 -53.91 36.83
CA ILE A 10 -46.55 -52.45 36.80
C ILE A 10 -45.61 -51.73 37.77
N LEU A 11 -45.43 -52.25 38.99
CA LEU A 11 -44.52 -51.66 39.98
C LEU A 11 -43.08 -51.67 39.49
N VAL A 12 -42.60 -52.79 38.93
CA VAL A 12 -41.25 -52.92 38.39
C VAL A 12 -41.03 -51.95 37.24
N VAL A 13 -41.99 -51.84 36.32
CA VAL A 13 -41.93 -50.87 35.22
C VAL A 13 -41.90 -49.43 35.74
N LEU A 14 -42.71 -49.09 36.75
CA LEU A 14 -42.75 -47.76 37.35
C LEU A 14 -41.42 -47.41 38.03
N VAL A 15 -40.85 -48.34 38.79
CA VAL A 15 -39.53 -48.18 39.42
C VAL A 15 -38.44 -48.02 38.36
N PHE A 16 -38.48 -48.80 37.28
CA PHE A 16 -37.53 -48.69 36.18
C PHE A 16 -37.61 -47.33 35.46
N ILE A 17 -38.82 -46.83 35.18
CA ILE A 17 -39.04 -45.49 34.62
C ILE A 17 -38.53 -44.40 35.56
N ALA A 18 -38.79 -44.53 36.87
CA ALA A 18 -38.31 -43.60 37.88
C ALA A 18 -36.78 -43.55 37.91
N LEU A 19 -36.11 -44.71 37.88
CA LEU A 19 -34.64 -44.80 37.86
C LEU A 19 -34.04 -44.14 36.61
N ILE A 20 -34.60 -44.37 35.42
CA ILE A 20 -34.11 -43.73 34.19
C ILE A 20 -34.31 -42.21 34.26
N LYS A 21 -35.46 -41.74 34.73
CA LYS A 21 -35.74 -40.30 34.87
C LYS A 21 -34.95 -39.61 36.00
N THR A 22 -34.38 -40.39 36.92
CA THR A 22 -33.60 -39.87 38.04
C THR A 22 -32.24 -39.35 37.58
N ILE A 23 -31.61 -40.02 36.61
CA ILE A 23 -30.27 -39.67 36.14
C ILE A 23 -30.40 -38.78 34.91
N GLN A 24 -30.09 -37.50 35.07
CA GLN A 24 -30.07 -36.54 33.99
C GLN A 24 -28.65 -36.10 33.68
N VAL A 25 -28.22 -36.31 32.43
CA VAL A 25 -26.91 -35.84 31.96
C VAL A 25 -27.06 -34.49 31.29
N ILE A 26 -26.35 -33.48 31.81
CA ILE A 26 -26.29 -32.13 31.25
C ILE A 26 -25.02 -31.99 30.42
N PRO A 27 -25.12 -31.59 29.13
CA PRO A 27 -23.95 -31.34 28.29
C PRO A 27 -23.02 -30.26 28.85
N GLN A 28 -21.77 -30.27 28.39
CA GLN A 28 -20.83 -29.18 28.68
C GLN A 28 -21.36 -27.85 28.14
N ALA A 29 -21.02 -26.75 28.83
CA ALA A 29 -21.46 -25.39 28.51
C ALA A 29 -23.00 -25.24 28.40
N SER A 30 -23.75 -26.06 29.15
CA SER A 30 -25.19 -25.92 29.31
C SER A 30 -25.57 -26.01 30.79
N ALA A 31 -26.62 -25.30 31.17
CA ALA A 31 -27.22 -25.38 32.49
C ALA A 31 -28.71 -25.65 32.38
N ALA A 32 -29.27 -26.39 33.33
CA ALA A 32 -30.70 -26.63 33.42
C ALA A 32 -31.22 -26.22 34.80
N ILE A 33 -32.43 -25.68 34.86
CA ILE A 33 -33.01 -25.23 36.12
C ILE A 33 -34.01 -26.26 36.61
N VAL A 34 -33.91 -26.60 37.89
CA VAL A 34 -34.83 -27.53 38.53
C VAL A 34 -35.81 -26.77 39.41
N GLU A 35 -37.09 -27.00 39.13
CA GLU A 35 -38.22 -26.52 39.91
C GLU A 35 -38.85 -27.70 40.65
N ARG A 36 -39.17 -27.51 41.92
CA ARG A 36 -39.96 -28.45 42.71
C ARG A 36 -41.26 -27.78 43.08
N PHE A 37 -42.39 -28.34 42.62
CA PHE A 37 -43.71 -27.73 42.78
C PHE A 37 -43.76 -26.24 42.35
N GLY A 38 -43.03 -25.88 41.29
CA GLY A 38 -42.94 -24.51 40.78
C GLY A 38 -41.96 -23.58 41.50
N ARG A 39 -41.31 -24.03 42.58
CA ARG A 39 -40.26 -23.26 43.26
C ARG A 39 -38.88 -23.65 42.77
N TYR A 40 -38.03 -22.65 42.49
CA TYR A 40 -36.61 -22.87 42.22
C TYR A 40 -35.94 -23.66 43.36
N THR A 41 -35.25 -24.74 43.03
CA THR A 41 -34.48 -25.55 44.00
C THR A 41 -32.98 -25.42 43.77
N ARG A 42 -32.52 -25.68 42.54
CA ARG A 42 -31.09 -25.61 42.18
C ARG A 42 -30.89 -25.54 40.66
N THR A 43 -29.69 -25.13 40.27
CA THR A 43 -29.20 -25.17 38.89
C THR A 43 -28.33 -26.40 38.68
N LEU A 44 -28.62 -27.18 37.64
CA LEU A 44 -27.82 -28.33 37.22
C LEU A 44 -26.76 -27.86 36.24
N ASN A 45 -25.50 -28.06 36.60
CA ASN A 45 -24.35 -27.77 35.75
C ASN A 45 -23.96 -29.02 34.95
N ALA A 46 -22.99 -28.87 34.04
CA ALA A 46 -22.49 -29.94 33.20
C ALA A 46 -22.08 -31.19 34.01
N GLY A 47 -22.48 -32.37 33.54
CA GLY A 47 -22.20 -33.65 34.18
C GLY A 47 -23.45 -34.43 34.59
N LEU A 48 -23.24 -35.45 35.41
CA LEU A 48 -24.28 -36.35 35.88
C LEU A 48 -25.01 -35.74 37.07
N ASN A 49 -26.30 -35.48 36.90
CA ASN A 49 -27.15 -34.88 37.91
C ASN A 49 -28.28 -35.84 38.30
N ILE A 50 -28.56 -35.94 39.59
CA ILE A 50 -29.62 -36.80 40.13
C ILE A 50 -30.81 -35.92 40.47
N VAL A 51 -31.96 -36.13 39.83
CA VAL A 51 -33.22 -35.40 40.09
C VAL A 51 -34.29 -36.36 40.63
N VAL A 52 -35.21 -35.87 41.45
CA VAL A 52 -36.31 -36.71 41.95
C VAL A 52 -37.41 -36.77 40.88
N PRO A 53 -37.64 -37.94 40.25
CA PRO A 53 -38.63 -38.05 39.18
C PRO A 53 -40.02 -37.70 39.71
N PHE A 54 -40.86 -37.12 38.84
CA PHE A 54 -42.25 -36.70 39.12
C PHE A 54 -42.43 -35.49 40.05
N ILE A 55 -41.51 -35.24 40.99
CA ILE A 55 -41.54 -34.09 41.90
C ILE A 55 -40.75 -32.92 41.32
N ASP A 56 -39.55 -33.19 40.82
CA ASP A 56 -38.68 -32.20 40.21
C ASP A 56 -39.04 -32.07 38.71
N SER A 57 -39.31 -30.85 38.27
CA SER A 57 -39.49 -30.48 36.87
C SER A 57 -38.26 -29.73 36.37
N ILE A 58 -37.75 -30.12 35.21
CA ILE A 58 -36.59 -29.47 34.59
C ILE A 58 -37.12 -28.47 33.56
N ARG A 59 -36.84 -27.17 33.76
CA ARG A 59 -37.11 -26.13 32.77
C ARG A 59 -36.09 -26.23 31.61
N ASN A 60 -36.33 -25.48 30.54
CA ASN A 60 -35.46 -25.40 29.37
C ASN A 60 -33.96 -25.31 29.73
N ARG A 61 -33.16 -26.06 28.97
CA ARG A 61 -31.70 -26.03 29.04
C ARG A 61 -31.23 -24.73 28.40
N ILE A 62 -30.39 -24.01 29.12
CA ILE A 62 -29.77 -22.76 28.66
C ILE A 62 -28.38 -23.08 28.15
N ASP A 63 -28.04 -22.53 26.99
CA ASP A 63 -26.69 -22.58 26.45
C ASP A 63 -25.86 -21.46 27.08
N LEU A 64 -24.75 -21.83 27.71
CA LEU A 64 -23.83 -20.91 28.38
C LEU A 64 -22.74 -20.40 27.42
N ARG A 65 -22.67 -20.94 26.20
CA ARG A 65 -21.71 -20.48 25.19
C ARG A 65 -22.08 -19.07 24.72
N GLU A 66 -21.08 -18.40 24.17
CA GLU A 66 -21.27 -17.14 23.48
C GLU A 66 -22.22 -17.34 22.28
N GLN A 67 -23.24 -16.49 22.25
CA GLN A 67 -24.29 -16.49 21.25
C GLN A 67 -24.30 -15.14 20.55
N VAL A 68 -24.62 -15.19 19.26
CA VAL A 68 -24.73 -14.03 18.39
C VAL A 68 -26.19 -13.84 18.01
N VAL A 69 -26.72 -12.65 18.29
CA VAL A 69 -28.09 -12.29 17.89
C VAL A 69 -28.05 -11.00 17.08
N PRO A 70 -28.48 -11.03 15.80
CA PRO A 70 -28.69 -9.83 15.02
C PRO A 70 -30.02 -9.18 15.41
N PHE A 71 -30.04 -7.86 15.52
CA PHE A 71 -31.26 -7.08 15.71
C PHE A 71 -31.67 -6.39 14.41
N PRO A 72 -32.98 -6.20 14.18
CA PRO A 72 -33.46 -5.53 12.98
C PRO A 72 -32.98 -4.07 12.92
N PRO A 73 -32.88 -3.48 11.71
CA PRO A 73 -32.55 -2.07 11.53
C PRO A 73 -33.49 -1.17 12.32
N GLN A 74 -32.93 -0.22 13.08
CA GLN A 74 -33.72 0.74 13.86
C GLN A 74 -33.50 2.16 13.34
N PRO A 75 -34.57 2.93 13.08
CA PRO A 75 -34.45 4.32 12.67
C PRO A 75 -34.09 5.19 13.89
N VAL A 76 -33.00 5.93 13.78
CA VAL A 76 -32.51 6.86 14.80
C VAL A 76 -32.26 8.22 14.15
N ILE A 77 -32.49 9.30 14.89
CA ILE A 77 -32.28 10.67 14.43
C ILE A 77 -30.92 11.14 14.96
N THR A 78 -30.05 11.61 14.07
CA THR A 78 -28.75 12.22 14.42
C THR A 78 -28.93 13.65 14.92
N GLN A 79 -27.86 14.25 15.45
CA GLN A 79 -27.85 15.66 15.85
C GLN A 79 -28.24 16.62 14.71
N ASP A 80 -27.93 16.27 13.45
CA ASP A 80 -28.26 17.05 12.25
C ASP A 80 -29.71 16.87 11.78
N ASN A 81 -30.55 16.21 12.59
CA ASN A 81 -31.94 15.91 12.27
C ASN A 81 -32.09 15.02 11.01
N LEU A 82 -31.13 14.11 10.79
CA LEU A 82 -31.20 13.10 9.73
C LEU A 82 -31.61 11.76 10.32
N VAL A 83 -32.49 11.05 9.61
CA VAL A 83 -32.89 9.68 9.99
C VAL A 83 -31.91 8.69 9.40
N VAL A 84 -31.22 7.95 10.25
CA VAL A 84 -30.29 6.87 9.88
C VAL A 84 -30.84 5.53 10.38
N ASN A 85 -30.72 4.48 9.56
CA ASN A 85 -31.03 3.12 9.99
C ASN A 85 -29.75 2.45 10.47
N ILE A 86 -29.80 1.87 11.67
CA ILE A 86 -28.64 1.22 12.29
C ILE A 86 -28.93 -0.26 12.51
N ASP A 87 -28.08 -1.10 11.93
CA ASP A 87 -28.07 -2.54 12.14
C ASP A 87 -27.04 -2.89 13.20
N THR A 88 -27.42 -3.72 14.18
CA THR A 88 -26.51 -4.13 15.25
C THR A 88 -26.54 -5.63 15.48
N VAL A 89 -25.40 -6.15 15.91
CA VAL A 89 -25.23 -7.55 16.30
C VAL A 89 -24.61 -7.57 17.69
N ILE A 90 -25.17 -8.39 18.57
CA ILE A 90 -24.73 -8.48 19.96
C ILE A 90 -24.24 -9.89 20.26
N TYR A 91 -23.04 -9.94 20.84
CA TYR A 91 -22.39 -11.14 21.33
C TYR A 91 -22.56 -11.17 22.85
N TYR A 92 -23.35 -12.12 23.33
CA TYR A 92 -23.61 -12.29 24.75
C TYR A 92 -23.43 -13.75 25.17
N GLN A 93 -23.20 -13.94 26.45
CA GLN A 93 -23.22 -15.27 27.08
C GLN A 93 -23.99 -15.21 28.38
N VAL A 94 -24.70 -16.30 28.70
CA VAL A 94 -25.39 -16.43 29.98
C VAL A 94 -24.38 -16.88 31.03
N THR A 95 -24.15 -16.04 32.04
CA THR A 95 -23.25 -16.35 33.16
C THR A 95 -23.99 -16.98 34.34
N ASP A 96 -25.25 -16.58 34.57
CA ASP A 96 -26.13 -17.19 35.57
C ASP A 96 -27.47 -17.57 34.96
N ALA A 97 -27.68 -18.86 34.76
CA ALA A 97 -28.91 -19.45 34.24
C ALA A 97 -30.14 -19.11 35.09
N ARG A 98 -29.99 -19.08 36.42
CA ARG A 98 -31.10 -18.80 37.35
C ARG A 98 -31.57 -17.36 37.12
N ALA A 99 -30.66 -16.41 37.17
CA ALA A 99 -30.99 -15.00 36.97
C ALA A 99 -31.62 -14.77 35.58
N ALA A 100 -31.07 -15.38 34.53
CA ALA A 100 -31.59 -15.26 33.17
C ALA A 100 -33.01 -15.80 32.98
N THR A 101 -33.47 -16.68 33.87
CA THR A 101 -34.81 -17.28 33.82
C THR A 101 -35.84 -16.56 34.67
N TYR A 102 -35.43 -16.01 35.82
CA TYR A 102 -36.37 -15.47 36.80
C TYR A 102 -36.32 -13.96 36.95
N GLU A 103 -35.20 -13.31 36.64
CA GLU A 103 -35.05 -11.84 36.78
C GLU A 103 -35.61 -11.08 35.58
N VAL A 104 -35.82 -11.77 34.44
CA VAL A 104 -36.37 -11.17 33.22
C VAL A 104 -37.21 -12.19 32.43
N ALA A 105 -38.34 -11.75 31.89
CA ALA A 105 -39.25 -12.61 31.13
C ALA A 105 -38.66 -13.06 29.79
N SER A 106 -38.04 -12.14 29.06
CA SER A 106 -37.29 -12.41 27.83
C SER A 106 -36.09 -11.48 27.78
N TYR A 107 -34.91 -12.03 28.07
CA TYR A 107 -33.69 -11.24 28.05
C TYR A 107 -33.34 -10.74 26.65
N ILE A 108 -33.66 -11.49 25.59
CA ILE A 108 -33.37 -11.07 24.20
C ILE A 108 -34.14 -9.78 23.87
N GLN A 109 -35.44 -9.75 24.21
CA GLN A 109 -36.26 -8.55 23.99
C GLN A 109 -35.83 -7.39 24.89
N ALA A 110 -35.44 -7.68 26.14
CA ALA A 110 -34.98 -6.64 27.05
C ALA A 110 -33.66 -6.01 26.57
N ILE A 111 -32.72 -6.82 26.08
CA ILE A 111 -31.48 -6.38 25.44
C ILE A 111 -31.80 -5.53 24.20
N GLU A 112 -32.71 -5.97 23.34
CA GLU A 112 -33.14 -5.21 22.16
C GLU A 112 -33.62 -3.80 22.52
N GLN A 113 -34.50 -3.68 23.52
CA GLN A 113 -35.05 -2.39 23.96
C GLN A 113 -33.99 -1.49 24.58
N LEU A 114 -33.06 -2.06 25.37
CA LEU A 114 -31.93 -1.31 25.90
C LEU A 114 -31.02 -0.83 24.77
N THR A 115 -30.75 -1.65 23.76
CA THR A 115 -29.94 -1.28 22.60
C THR A 115 -30.60 -0.14 21.83
N VAL A 116 -31.90 -0.20 21.55
CA VAL A 116 -32.64 0.88 20.87
C VAL A 116 -32.53 2.20 21.65
N THR A 117 -32.74 2.15 22.96
CA THR A 117 -32.69 3.35 23.81
C THR A 117 -31.28 3.93 23.86
N THR A 118 -30.28 3.06 23.97
CA THR A 118 -28.87 3.47 24.05
C THR A 118 -28.37 4.02 22.71
N LEU A 119 -28.73 3.39 21.60
CA LEU A 119 -28.47 3.89 20.24
C LEU A 119 -29.07 5.28 20.05
N ARG A 120 -30.34 5.48 20.45
CA ARG A 120 -30.99 6.79 20.35
C ARG A 120 -30.25 7.87 21.13
N ASN A 121 -29.77 7.56 22.33
CA ASN A 121 -29.05 8.52 23.17
C ASN A 121 -27.65 8.85 22.62
N ILE A 122 -26.90 7.85 22.16
CA ILE A 122 -25.53 8.07 21.63
C ILE A 122 -25.60 8.82 20.31
N ILE A 123 -26.41 8.34 19.36
CA ILE A 123 -26.47 8.87 18.00
C ILE A 123 -27.18 10.23 17.97
N GLY A 124 -28.13 10.47 18.86
CA GLY A 124 -28.76 11.78 19.00
C GLY A 124 -27.79 12.89 19.39
N GLY A 125 -26.63 12.55 19.98
CA GLY A 125 -25.54 13.48 20.31
C GLY A 125 -24.39 13.50 19.28
N MET A 126 -24.54 12.82 18.14
CA MET A 126 -23.53 12.76 17.08
C MET A 126 -24.11 13.25 15.76
N ASP A 127 -23.29 13.94 14.96
CA ASP A 127 -23.58 14.26 13.56
C ASP A 127 -23.48 13.00 12.67
N LEU A 128 -23.92 13.11 11.41
CA LEU A 128 -23.88 11.97 10.48
C LEU A 128 -22.45 11.50 10.18
N GLU A 129 -21.51 12.41 9.98
CA GLU A 129 -20.13 12.08 9.58
C GLU A 129 -19.38 11.34 10.71
N ARG A 130 -19.50 11.83 11.94
CA ARG A 130 -18.96 11.21 13.14
C ARG A 130 -19.61 9.85 13.38
N THR A 131 -20.92 9.73 13.16
CA THR A 131 -21.62 8.44 13.25
C THR A 131 -21.04 7.41 12.27
N LEU A 132 -20.68 7.81 11.05
CA LEU A 132 -20.11 6.93 10.03
C LEU A 132 -18.64 6.57 10.30
N THR A 133 -17.88 7.49 10.90
CA THR A 133 -16.43 7.36 11.11
C THR A 133 -16.04 6.78 12.48
N SER A 134 -16.88 6.98 13.51
CA SER A 134 -16.55 6.66 14.91
C SER A 134 -17.26 5.39 15.40
N ARG A 135 -17.22 4.32 14.60
CA ARG A 135 -17.91 3.06 14.92
C ARG A 135 -17.41 2.42 16.22
N GLU A 136 -16.11 2.52 16.48
CA GLU A 136 -15.47 1.98 17.69
C GLU A 136 -15.96 2.68 18.95
N GLU A 137 -16.15 4.01 18.90
CA GLU A 137 -16.70 4.80 20.01
C GLU A 137 -18.11 4.33 20.36
N ILE A 138 -18.95 4.15 19.34
CA ILE A 138 -20.34 3.68 19.51
C ILE A 138 -20.36 2.24 20.05
N ASN A 139 -19.55 1.34 19.49
CA ASN A 139 -19.46 -0.05 19.95
C ASN A 139 -19.04 -0.14 21.42
N ALA A 140 -18.05 0.65 21.83
CA ALA A 140 -17.56 0.69 23.21
C ALA A 140 -18.61 1.24 24.19
N ALA A 141 -19.28 2.34 23.81
CA ALA A 141 -20.32 2.95 24.61
C ALA A 141 -21.54 2.02 24.78
N LEU A 142 -22.02 1.40 23.68
CA LEU A 142 -23.09 0.41 23.73
C LEU A 142 -22.74 -0.78 24.62
N ARG A 143 -21.53 -1.35 24.45
CA ARG A 143 -21.08 -2.48 25.27
C ARG A 143 -21.08 -2.13 26.75
N GLY A 144 -20.59 -0.95 27.12
CA GLY A 144 -20.52 -0.51 28.52
C GLY A 144 -21.90 -0.43 29.17
N VAL A 145 -22.84 0.27 28.52
CA VAL A 145 -24.21 0.45 29.05
C VAL A 145 -24.97 -0.88 29.09
N LEU A 146 -24.83 -1.70 28.05
CA LEU A 146 -25.53 -2.98 27.97
C LEU A 146 -25.00 -3.98 28.99
N ASP A 147 -23.68 -4.15 29.13
CA ASP A 147 -23.09 -5.10 30.07
C ASP A 147 -23.45 -4.76 31.53
N GLU A 148 -23.44 -3.47 31.89
CA GLU A 148 -23.85 -3.01 33.22
C GLU A 148 -25.34 -3.32 33.50
N ALA A 149 -26.22 -3.06 32.54
CA ALA A 149 -27.64 -3.30 32.70
C ALA A 149 -28.00 -4.80 32.70
N THR A 150 -27.41 -5.58 31.78
CA THR A 150 -27.71 -7.01 31.60
C THR A 150 -27.09 -7.90 32.68
N GLY A 151 -26.06 -7.40 33.40
CA GLY A 151 -25.45 -8.13 34.50
C GLY A 151 -26.45 -8.57 35.57
N LYS A 152 -27.50 -7.78 35.82
CA LYS A 152 -28.59 -8.11 36.75
C LYS A 152 -29.40 -9.33 36.32
N TRP A 153 -29.43 -9.62 35.02
CA TRP A 153 -30.13 -10.77 34.44
C TRP A 153 -29.21 -11.99 34.28
N GLY A 154 -27.99 -11.95 34.82
CA GLY A 154 -27.03 -13.03 34.66
C GLY A 154 -26.52 -13.17 33.23
N ILE A 155 -26.49 -12.08 32.47
CA ILE A 155 -26.03 -12.04 31.08
C ILE A 155 -24.87 -11.07 30.96
N ARG A 156 -23.79 -11.54 30.35
CA ARG A 156 -22.61 -10.74 30.03
C ARG A 156 -22.61 -10.41 28.55
N VAL A 157 -22.45 -9.13 28.22
CA VAL A 157 -22.28 -8.67 26.85
C VAL A 157 -20.79 -8.56 26.56
N ASN A 158 -20.28 -9.51 25.78
CA ASN A 158 -18.86 -9.56 25.46
C ASN A 158 -18.51 -8.50 24.40
N ARG A 159 -19.37 -8.34 23.39
CA ARG A 159 -19.13 -7.44 22.25
C ARG A 159 -20.41 -6.96 21.61
N VAL A 160 -20.37 -5.73 21.10
CA VAL A 160 -21.42 -5.13 20.26
C VAL A 160 -20.76 -4.68 18.97
N GLU A 161 -21.39 -4.98 17.84
CA GLU A 161 -20.91 -4.56 16.53
C GLU A 161 -22.04 -3.90 15.74
N LEU A 162 -21.79 -2.68 15.25
CA LEU A 162 -22.60 -2.07 14.20
C LEU A 162 -22.33 -2.81 12.88
N LYS A 163 -23.37 -3.41 12.31
CA LYS A 163 -23.29 -4.10 11.01
C LYS A 163 -23.35 -3.10 9.86
N ALA A 164 -24.28 -2.16 9.92
CA ALA A 164 -24.46 -1.12 8.91
C ALA A 164 -25.05 0.16 9.54
N ILE A 165 -24.74 1.30 8.93
CA ILE A 165 -25.33 2.60 9.22
C ILE A 165 -25.74 3.17 7.87
N GLU A 166 -27.05 3.27 7.63
CA GLU A 166 -27.61 3.65 6.35
C GLU A 166 -28.28 5.03 6.45
N PRO A 167 -27.70 6.07 5.83
CA PRO A 167 -28.34 7.37 5.70
C PRO A 167 -29.51 7.32 4.71
N PRO A 168 -30.34 8.38 4.63
CA PRO A 168 -31.32 8.48 3.55
C PRO A 168 -30.59 8.68 2.20
N THR A 169 -31.16 8.12 1.13
CA THR A 169 -30.52 8.08 -0.21
C THR A 169 -30.14 9.46 -0.75
N SER A 170 -30.94 10.49 -0.48
CA SER A 170 -30.66 11.87 -0.89
C SER A 170 -29.34 12.43 -0.34
N ILE A 171 -28.98 12.04 0.88
CA ILE A 171 -27.73 12.47 1.52
C ILE A 171 -26.56 11.60 1.04
N GLN A 172 -26.78 10.29 0.85
CA GLN A 172 -25.76 9.39 0.30
C GLN A 172 -25.23 9.88 -1.06
N ASP A 173 -26.14 10.25 -1.98
CA ASP A 173 -25.77 10.75 -3.31
C ASP A 173 -24.97 12.06 -3.26
N SER A 174 -25.35 12.94 -2.32
CA SER A 174 -24.68 14.23 -2.13
C SER A 174 -23.29 14.06 -1.53
N MET A 175 -23.17 13.18 -0.52
CA MET A 175 -21.89 12.83 0.08
C MET A 175 -20.97 12.13 -0.92
N GLU A 176 -21.49 11.21 -1.75
CA GLU A 176 -20.68 10.54 -2.75
C GLU A 176 -20.10 11.54 -3.77
N LYS A 177 -20.93 12.49 -4.25
CA LYS A 177 -20.47 13.57 -5.13
C LYS A 177 -19.41 14.45 -4.46
N GLN A 178 -19.63 14.84 -3.20
CA GLN A 178 -18.69 15.65 -2.44
C GLN A 178 -17.37 14.91 -2.20
N MET A 179 -17.43 13.64 -1.79
CA MET A 179 -16.26 12.79 -1.52
C MET A 179 -15.44 12.51 -2.77
N ARG A 180 -16.10 12.33 -3.94
CA ARG A 180 -15.43 12.24 -5.24
C ARG A 180 -14.71 13.55 -5.56
N ALA A 181 -15.38 14.69 -5.45
CA ALA A 181 -14.77 16.01 -5.70
C ALA A 181 -13.56 16.28 -4.78
N ASP A 182 -13.66 15.95 -3.49
CA ASP A 182 -12.55 16.11 -2.53
C ASP A 182 -11.39 15.15 -2.82
N ARG A 183 -11.67 13.89 -3.20
CA ARG A 183 -10.64 12.94 -3.63
C ARG A 183 -9.95 13.41 -4.91
N ASP A 184 -10.70 13.86 -5.90
CA ASP A 184 -10.16 14.35 -7.17
C ASP A 184 -9.27 15.58 -6.95
N LYS A 185 -9.71 16.51 -6.09
CA LYS A 185 -8.91 17.67 -5.68
C LYS A 185 -7.62 17.25 -4.98
N ARG A 186 -7.68 16.33 -4.02
CA ARG A 186 -6.49 15.83 -3.31
C ARG A 186 -5.54 15.10 -4.25
N ALA A 187 -6.07 14.28 -5.16
CA ALA A 187 -5.29 13.58 -6.17
C ALA A 187 -4.56 14.58 -7.09
N ALA A 188 -5.25 15.61 -7.58
CA ALA A 188 -4.65 16.65 -8.43
C ALA A 188 -3.53 17.42 -7.71
N ILE A 189 -3.71 17.77 -6.43
CA ILE A 189 -2.68 18.42 -5.61
C ILE A 189 -1.47 17.50 -5.46
N LEU A 190 -1.68 16.24 -5.08
CA LEU A 190 -0.60 15.27 -4.89
C LEU A 190 0.16 15.00 -6.19
N THR A 191 -0.53 14.92 -7.33
CA THR A 191 0.11 14.81 -8.65
C THR A 191 0.95 16.05 -8.96
N ALA A 192 0.42 17.25 -8.74
CA ALA A 192 1.16 18.49 -8.98
C ALA A 192 2.41 18.61 -8.08
N GLU A 193 2.31 18.23 -6.80
CA GLU A 193 3.43 18.16 -5.87
C GLU A 193 4.46 17.11 -6.31
N GLY A 194 4.01 15.93 -6.74
CA GLY A 194 4.87 14.88 -7.29
C GLY A 194 5.62 15.34 -8.54
N THR A 195 4.94 15.99 -9.50
CA THR A 195 5.57 16.55 -10.70
C THR A 195 6.60 17.62 -10.35
N ARG A 196 6.26 18.52 -9.42
CA ARG A 196 7.20 19.55 -8.94
C ARG A 196 8.44 18.92 -8.30
N GLN A 197 8.25 17.95 -7.41
CA GLN A 197 9.35 17.29 -6.71
C GLN A 197 10.23 16.50 -7.69
N ALA A 198 9.62 15.79 -8.65
CA ALA A 198 10.35 15.08 -9.70
C ALA A 198 11.18 16.03 -10.57
N ALA A 199 10.63 17.20 -10.94
CA ALA A 199 11.35 18.21 -11.71
C ALA A 199 12.55 18.78 -10.93
N ILE A 200 12.40 19.04 -9.64
CA ILE A 200 13.49 19.50 -8.76
C ILE A 200 14.60 18.44 -8.68
N LEU A 201 14.24 17.20 -8.37
CA LEU A 201 15.22 16.10 -8.27
C LEU A 201 15.95 15.85 -9.59
N THR A 202 15.26 15.97 -10.72
CA THR A 202 15.87 15.85 -12.05
C THR A 202 16.86 16.98 -12.32
N ALA A 203 16.50 18.23 -11.99
CA ALA A 203 17.38 19.38 -12.16
C ALA A 203 18.61 19.32 -11.24
N GLU A 204 18.44 18.88 -9.99
CA GLU A 204 19.54 18.65 -9.05
C GLU A 204 20.46 17.53 -9.53
N GLY A 205 19.90 16.42 -10.02
CA GLY A 205 20.65 15.32 -10.61
C GLY A 205 21.48 15.76 -11.83
N GLU A 206 20.89 16.56 -12.73
CA GLU A 206 21.58 17.08 -13.91
C GLU A 206 22.72 18.05 -13.51
N LYS A 207 22.46 18.98 -12.60
CA LYS A 207 23.49 19.87 -12.05
C LYS A 207 24.65 19.07 -11.46
N GLN A 208 24.35 18.08 -10.63
CA GLN A 208 25.37 17.25 -9.98
C GLN A 208 26.15 16.43 -11.02
N SER A 209 25.47 15.87 -12.03
CA SER A 209 26.06 15.14 -13.14
C SER A 209 27.04 16.00 -13.94
N GLN A 210 26.66 17.26 -14.25
CA GLN A 210 27.52 18.19 -14.99
C GLN A 210 28.77 18.57 -14.18
N ILE A 211 28.63 18.82 -12.88
CA ILE A 211 29.78 19.11 -12.00
C ILE A 211 30.74 17.91 -11.96
N LEU A 212 30.21 16.71 -11.73
CA LEU A 212 31.02 15.49 -11.67
C LEU A 212 31.72 15.20 -13.01
N ARG A 213 31.05 15.46 -14.15
CA ARG A 213 31.68 15.38 -15.48
C ARG A 213 32.81 16.38 -15.64
N ALA A 214 32.58 17.66 -15.34
CA ALA A 214 33.59 18.70 -15.46
C ALA A 214 34.81 18.42 -14.57
N GLU A 215 34.59 17.98 -13.32
CA GLU A 215 35.66 17.55 -12.43
C GLU A 215 36.41 16.32 -12.96
N GLY A 216 35.68 15.34 -13.51
CA GLY A 216 36.25 14.16 -14.14
C GLY A 216 37.13 14.48 -15.34
N GLU A 217 36.67 15.38 -16.22
CA GLU A 217 37.41 15.85 -17.38
C GLU A 217 38.66 16.64 -16.98
N ALA A 218 38.55 17.55 -16.01
CA ALA A 218 39.69 18.31 -15.49
C ALA A 218 40.75 17.38 -14.88
N LYS A 219 40.33 16.41 -14.04
CA LYS A 219 41.24 15.40 -13.47
C LYS A 219 41.88 14.53 -14.55
N ALA A 220 41.10 14.08 -15.53
CA ALA A 220 41.62 13.29 -16.63
C ALA A 220 42.63 14.07 -17.50
N ALA A 221 42.37 15.36 -17.75
CA ALA A 221 43.31 16.22 -18.47
C ALA A 221 44.61 16.44 -17.69
N ALA A 222 44.52 16.71 -16.38
CA ALA A 222 45.68 16.84 -15.51
C ALA A 222 46.53 15.56 -15.49
N LEU A 223 45.90 14.40 -15.29
CA LEU A 223 46.59 13.10 -15.29
C LEU A 223 47.23 12.78 -16.65
N ARG A 224 46.59 13.14 -17.77
CA ARG A 224 47.21 12.99 -19.10
C ARG A 224 48.43 13.89 -19.25
N ALA A 225 48.32 15.16 -18.88
CA ALA A 225 49.44 16.10 -18.97
C ALA A 225 50.62 15.68 -18.07
N GLU A 226 50.34 15.18 -16.86
CA GLU A 226 51.37 14.59 -15.99
C GLU A 226 52.00 13.34 -16.61
N GLY A 227 51.20 12.44 -17.18
CA GLY A 227 51.68 11.24 -17.86
C GLY A 227 52.55 11.57 -19.08
N GLU A 228 52.16 12.54 -19.90
CA GLU A 228 52.94 13.03 -21.03
C GLU A 228 54.24 13.70 -20.57
N ALA A 229 54.19 14.56 -19.54
CA ALA A 229 55.38 15.19 -18.99
C ALA A 229 56.36 14.14 -18.43
N GLN A 230 55.87 13.12 -17.73
CA GLN A 230 56.69 12.03 -17.21
C GLN A 230 57.28 11.17 -18.34
N ALA A 231 56.51 10.88 -19.39
CA ALA A 231 57.00 10.18 -20.57
C ALA A 231 58.10 10.98 -21.28
N VAL A 232 57.89 12.29 -21.50
CA VAL A 232 58.89 13.18 -22.09
C VAL A 232 60.15 13.23 -21.23
N ARG A 233 60.03 13.36 -19.91
CA ARG A 233 61.18 13.32 -18.99
C ARG A 233 61.95 12.01 -19.09
N THR A 234 61.25 10.89 -19.07
CA THR A 234 61.86 9.55 -19.15
C THR A 234 62.61 9.38 -20.48
N VAL A 235 62.01 9.80 -21.60
CA VAL A 235 62.66 9.76 -22.92
C VAL A 235 63.85 10.72 -22.98
N PHE A 236 63.71 11.94 -22.46
CA PHE A 236 64.79 12.93 -22.41
C PHE A 236 65.99 12.44 -21.59
N GLU A 237 65.75 11.90 -20.40
CA GLU A 237 66.78 11.32 -19.53
C GLU A 237 67.44 10.10 -20.20
N ALA A 238 66.67 9.21 -20.83
CA ALA A 238 67.21 8.06 -21.56
C ALA A 238 68.11 8.48 -22.75
N ILE A 239 67.73 9.54 -23.47
CA ILE A 239 68.55 10.11 -24.57
C ILE A 239 69.85 10.70 -24.00
N HIS A 240 69.79 11.46 -22.89
CA HIS A 240 70.99 12.09 -22.32
C HIS A 240 71.93 11.07 -21.66
N ALA A 241 71.40 10.02 -21.05
CA ALA A 241 72.21 8.96 -20.43
C ALA A 241 72.90 8.05 -21.47
N GLY A 242 72.37 7.96 -22.69
CA GLY A 242 72.92 7.15 -23.78
C GLY A 242 73.99 7.83 -24.63
N ASP A 243 74.24 9.13 -24.44
CA ASP A 243 75.20 9.98 -25.18
C ASP A 243 75.21 9.75 -26.72
N PRO A 244 74.08 9.97 -27.41
CA PRO A 244 73.94 9.60 -28.81
C PRO A 244 74.75 10.50 -29.75
N ASP A 245 75.44 9.87 -30.70
CA ASP A 245 76.24 10.54 -31.73
C ASP A 245 75.39 11.52 -32.58
N GLN A 246 75.96 12.67 -32.94
CA GLN A 246 75.31 13.80 -33.62
C GLN A 246 74.65 13.42 -34.96
N LYS A 247 75.14 12.34 -35.58
CA LYS A 247 74.60 11.75 -36.82
C LYS A 247 73.25 11.03 -36.62
N LEU A 248 72.96 10.55 -35.41
CA LEU A 248 71.74 9.79 -35.11
C LEU A 248 70.56 10.73 -34.82
N LEU A 249 70.82 11.84 -34.13
CA LEU A 249 69.84 12.92 -33.93
C LEU A 249 69.37 13.50 -35.27
N SER A 250 70.30 13.78 -36.19
CA SER A 250 69.98 14.30 -37.53
C SER A 250 69.15 13.33 -38.37
N TYR A 251 69.36 12.01 -38.24
CA TYR A 251 68.51 11.00 -38.88
C TYR A 251 67.11 10.93 -38.25
N GLN A 252 66.98 11.03 -36.93
CA GLN A 252 65.69 11.07 -36.22
C GLN A 252 64.88 12.32 -36.58
N TYR A 253 65.54 13.49 -36.72
CA TYR A 253 64.95 14.72 -37.26
C TYR A 253 64.40 14.51 -38.68
N LEU A 254 65.15 13.82 -39.55
CA LEU A 254 64.70 13.47 -40.90
C LEU A 254 63.51 12.50 -40.91
N GLN A 255 63.41 11.58 -39.95
CA GLN A 255 62.23 10.70 -39.77
C GLN A 255 61.00 11.42 -39.17
N MET A 256 61.21 12.54 -38.46
CA MET A 256 60.13 13.37 -37.92
C MET A 256 59.53 14.31 -38.98
N LEU A 257 60.28 14.64 -40.04
CA LEU A 257 59.81 15.49 -41.14
C LEU A 257 58.49 15.00 -41.79
N PRO A 258 58.29 13.71 -42.11
CA PRO A 258 57.01 13.20 -42.61
C PRO A 258 55.85 13.41 -41.63
N LYS A 259 56.05 13.17 -40.32
CA LYS A 259 55.01 13.36 -39.30
C LYS A 259 54.65 14.84 -39.10
N ILE A 260 55.60 15.74 -39.30
CA ILE A 260 55.38 17.19 -39.31
C ILE A 260 54.62 17.62 -40.57
N ALA A 261 54.79 16.91 -41.70
CA ALA A 261 54.08 17.17 -42.94
C ALA A 261 52.63 16.64 -42.97
N GLU A 262 52.29 15.66 -42.12
CA GLU A 262 50.94 15.08 -42.02
C GLU A 262 49.98 15.85 -41.08
N GLY A 263 50.46 16.84 -40.31
CA GLY A 263 49.64 17.66 -39.42
C GLY A 263 49.02 18.88 -40.11
N ASP A 264 47.72 19.11 -39.94
CA ASP A 264 46.89 20.15 -40.60
C ASP A 264 47.31 21.64 -40.36
N ALA A 265 48.44 21.92 -39.71
CA ALA A 265 48.90 23.26 -39.33
C ALA A 265 50.11 23.79 -40.15
N ASN A 266 50.18 23.47 -41.44
CA ASN A 266 51.34 23.73 -42.28
C ASN A 266 51.30 25.12 -42.99
N LYS A 267 51.45 26.24 -42.27
CA LYS A 267 51.42 27.60 -42.88
C LYS A 267 52.54 28.59 -42.50
N LEU A 268 53.53 28.25 -41.67
CA LEU A 268 54.63 29.17 -41.39
C LEU A 268 55.96 28.69 -41.96
N TRP A 269 56.23 29.12 -43.19
CA TRP A 269 57.49 28.89 -43.90
C TRP A 269 58.48 29.99 -43.49
N ILE A 270 59.47 29.67 -42.66
CA ILE A 270 60.62 30.55 -42.40
C ILE A 270 61.74 30.12 -43.35
N VAL A 271 62.08 30.99 -44.29
CA VAL A 271 63.10 30.75 -45.31
C VAL A 271 64.36 31.52 -44.93
N PRO A 272 65.51 30.87 -44.76
CA PRO A 272 66.78 31.56 -44.71
C PRO A 272 67.04 32.29 -46.03
N SER A 273 67.44 33.56 -45.95
CA SER A 273 67.64 34.52 -47.05
C SER A 273 68.66 34.11 -48.13
N GLU A 274 69.30 32.95 -48.00
CA GLU A 274 70.29 32.42 -48.94
C GLU A 274 69.67 31.67 -50.14
N ILE A 275 68.38 31.30 -50.06
CA ILE A 275 67.66 30.64 -51.18
C ILE A 275 67.25 31.66 -52.27
N GLY A 276 67.12 32.94 -51.93
CA GLY A 276 66.68 34.00 -52.84
C GLY A 276 67.65 34.31 -53.98
N ASP A 277 68.95 34.18 -53.74
CA ASP A 277 69.98 34.50 -54.74
C ASP A 277 70.17 33.36 -55.77
N ALA A 278 69.92 32.11 -55.37
CA ALA A 278 69.97 30.96 -56.27
C ALA A 278 68.81 30.93 -57.29
N LEU A 279 67.64 31.50 -56.93
CA LEU A 279 66.44 31.45 -57.78
C LEU A 279 66.45 32.52 -58.90
N LYS A 280 67.19 33.63 -58.74
CA LYS A 280 67.37 34.63 -59.81
C LYS A 280 68.17 34.08 -61.00
N GLY A 281 69.15 33.20 -60.74
CA GLY A 281 69.93 32.54 -61.80
C GLY A 281 69.13 31.54 -62.64
N LEU A 282 68.06 30.95 -62.08
CA LEU A 282 67.21 29.99 -62.79
C LEU A 282 66.09 30.65 -63.60
N SER A 283 65.61 31.83 -63.18
CA SER A 283 64.52 32.55 -63.86
C SER A 283 64.91 33.15 -65.22
N GLY A 284 66.21 33.40 -65.46
CA GLY A 284 66.71 33.88 -66.75
C GLY A 284 66.74 32.82 -67.86
N ALA A 285 66.64 31.53 -67.53
CA ALA A 285 66.75 30.43 -68.49
C ALA A 285 65.39 29.86 -68.95
N MET A 286 64.27 30.23 -68.31
CA MET A 286 62.97 29.58 -68.50
C MET A 286 61.92 30.46 -69.22
N GLY A 287 62.30 31.68 -69.64
CA GLY A 287 61.42 32.62 -70.35
C GLY A 287 61.24 32.38 -71.87
N ASN A 288 61.82 31.31 -72.44
CA ASN A 288 61.83 31.09 -73.91
C ASN A 288 61.11 29.81 -74.39
N PHE A 289 60.15 29.26 -73.64
CA PHE A 289 59.39 28.08 -74.10
C PHE A 289 57.88 28.22 -73.86
N GLY A 290 57.14 28.51 -74.95
CA GLY A 290 55.78 28.06 -75.29
C GLY A 290 54.65 28.38 -74.30
N ASN A 291 53.70 29.29 -74.56
CA ASN A 291 52.74 29.34 -75.66
C ASN A 291 52.20 27.97 -76.11
N LEU A 292 50.95 27.61 -75.72
CA LEU A 292 49.90 26.98 -76.56
C LEU A 292 48.69 26.45 -75.74
N GLY A 293 47.47 26.83 -76.18
CA GLY A 293 46.19 26.09 -76.10
C GLY A 293 45.49 26.02 -74.73
N GLY A 294 44.18 26.14 -74.54
CA GLY A 294 42.98 25.95 -75.38
C GLY A 294 41.90 25.29 -74.48
N GLY A 295 40.64 25.76 -74.48
CA GLY A 295 39.52 25.29 -73.60
C GLY A 295 39.05 23.84 -73.86
N PRO A 296 37.83 23.37 -73.46
CA PRO A 296 36.65 24.08 -72.92
C PRO A 296 35.89 23.37 -71.76
N THR A 297 34.74 23.94 -71.37
CA THR A 297 33.78 23.59 -70.31
C THR A 297 32.67 22.59 -70.70
N VAL A 298 31.86 22.17 -69.69
CA VAL A 298 30.44 21.65 -69.69
C VAL A 298 30.30 20.14 -69.32
N PRO A 299 29.21 19.58 -68.70
CA PRO A 299 28.17 20.02 -67.72
C PRO A 299 27.89 19.03 -66.52
N ARG A 300 26.93 19.43 -65.66
CA ARG A 300 26.18 18.76 -64.55
C ARG A 300 25.07 17.77 -65.07
N PRO A 301 24.52 16.75 -64.34
CA PRO A 301 23.22 16.88 -63.60
C PRO A 301 22.84 15.93 -62.43
N ALA A 302 21.79 16.39 -61.69
CA ALA A 302 20.70 15.70 -60.97
C ALA A 302 21.03 14.87 -59.70
N ASP A 303 20.17 14.61 -58.72
CA ASP A 303 18.72 14.78 -58.47
C ASP A 303 18.49 14.61 -56.93
N GLY A 304 17.32 14.92 -56.37
CA GLY A 304 16.99 14.48 -55.01
C GLY A 304 15.87 15.23 -54.31
N ASN A 305 14.64 14.81 -54.60
CA ASN A 305 13.38 15.44 -54.26
C ASN A 305 12.98 15.33 -52.78
N ASN A 306 12.09 16.25 -52.42
CA ASN A 306 11.51 16.54 -51.11
C ASN A 306 10.24 15.69 -50.89
N GLU A 307 10.15 14.94 -49.79
CA GLU A 307 8.92 14.22 -49.39
C GLU A 307 8.35 14.68 -48.06
N ARG A 308 7.02 14.71 -48.05
CA ARG A 308 6.12 15.42 -47.14
C ARG A 308 5.70 14.58 -45.93
N ARG A 309 5.26 15.31 -44.91
CA ARG A 309 4.46 14.87 -43.75
C ARG A 309 3.07 14.35 -44.17
N GLU A 310 2.53 13.36 -43.44
CA GLU A 310 1.22 13.43 -42.72
C GLU A 310 0.80 12.09 -42.05
N LYS A 311 0.66 12.11 -40.69
CA LYS A 311 -0.36 11.53 -39.75
C LYS A 311 -0.80 10.04 -39.83
N PRO A 312 -1.54 9.44 -38.83
CA PRO A 312 -2.37 10.00 -37.72
C PRO A 312 -2.16 9.36 -36.30
N ALA A 313 -2.48 10.07 -35.20
CA ALA A 313 -3.70 10.02 -34.35
C ALA A 313 -4.07 8.64 -33.76
N ILE A 314 -4.08 8.56 -32.42
CA ILE A 314 -4.51 7.42 -31.61
C ILE A 314 -5.64 7.95 -30.71
N ASP A 315 -6.82 7.35 -30.84
CA ASP A 315 -7.83 7.21 -29.78
C ASP A 315 -7.70 5.79 -29.20
#